data_AF-A0AAP5AFE8-F1
#
_entry.id   AF-A0AAP5AFE8-F1
#
_cell.length_a   1.000
_cell.length_b   1.000
_cell.length_c   1.000
_cell.angle_alpha   90.00
_cell.angle_beta   90.00
_cell.angle_gamma   90.00
#
_symmetry.space_group_name_H-M   'P 1'
#
loop_
_entity.id
_entity.type
_entity.pdbx_description
1 polymer ?
#
loop_
_entity_poly.entity_id
_entity_poly.type
_entity_poly.pdbx_seq_one_letter_code
_entity_poly.pdbx_strand_id
1 'polypeptide(L)'
;MRSSLYLALALALGGSIVAAAPDAAAQTRSEMRRTAEGSMVLTGQVNIGTEGQVEGFVLDKREKVPAELASFVDRSVQTWRFEPIVRDGKPVRARTQVSIRLVANIGPDGKDMVTLDAATFGGYDATSTDQVTSIKMAPPRFPSVALNMGGSGDVMLIVKVGRDGKVMDVIAEQVNLRVLGDARRMERLREAFAKQSVDAAHRWSFRAPSTGDEKDKPFWSVRVPVSFDFGEVTRGYGQWNVYIPGPRAHAPWREVGPGEQDVAGLLAVGGVYMTDVSNGPRLLTPLGG
;
A
#
# COMPACT_ATOMS: atom_id res chain seq x y z
N MET A 1 -42.73 -34.31 74.87
CA MET A 1 -41.34 -34.56 75.32
C MET A 1 -40.42 -33.64 74.50
N ARG A 2 -39.81 -32.66 75.17
CA ARG A 2 -38.89 -31.66 74.61
C ARG A 2 -37.48 -32.05 75.04
N SER A 3 -36.52 -32.05 74.13
CA SER A 3 -35.08 -32.21 74.39
C SER A 3 -34.33 -31.81 73.13
N SER A 4 -33.19 -31.13 73.09
CA SER A 4 -32.44 -30.26 74.00
C SER A 4 -31.50 -29.46 73.10
N LEU A 5 -31.21 -28.21 73.46
CA LEU A 5 -30.16 -27.39 72.86
C LEU A 5 -28.77 -27.91 73.26
N TYR A 6 -27.83 -27.97 72.31
CA TYR A 6 -26.43 -27.59 72.54
C TYR A 6 -25.83 -26.93 71.30
N LEU A 7 -25.11 -25.85 71.57
CA LEU A 7 -24.46 -24.89 70.69
C LEU A 7 -23.02 -25.35 70.40
N ALA A 8 -22.52 -25.25 69.16
CA ALA A 8 -21.09 -25.09 68.88
C ALA A 8 -20.80 -24.46 67.50
N LEU A 9 -19.71 -23.70 67.46
CA LEU A 9 -19.32 -22.59 66.60
C LEU A 9 -18.37 -23.01 65.43
N ALA A 10 -18.34 -22.18 64.37
CA ALA A 10 -17.27 -21.96 63.37
C ALA A 10 -17.07 -23.05 62.27
N LEU A 11 -16.72 -22.79 61.01
CA LEU A 11 -15.82 -21.79 60.40
C LEU A 11 -16.19 -21.53 58.91
N ALA A 12 -15.80 -20.35 58.42
CA ALA A 12 -15.95 -19.87 57.04
C ALA A 12 -15.07 -20.57 56.00
N LEU A 13 -15.52 -20.60 54.73
CA LEU A 13 -14.68 -20.47 53.54
C LEU A 13 -15.47 -19.74 52.43
N GLY A 14 -15.11 -18.48 52.22
CA GLY A 14 -15.58 -17.66 51.11
C GLY A 14 -15.01 -18.17 49.79
N GLY A 15 -15.89 -18.56 48.87
CA GLY A 15 -15.53 -18.81 47.49
C GLY A 15 -15.64 -17.52 46.68
N SER A 16 -14.56 -16.76 46.60
CA SER A 16 -14.43 -15.69 45.62
C SER A 16 -14.35 -16.34 44.24
N ILE A 17 -15.44 -16.32 43.47
CA ILE A 17 -15.39 -16.57 42.03
C ILE A 17 -14.61 -15.39 41.44
N VAL A 18 -13.31 -15.58 41.21
CA VAL A 18 -12.53 -14.68 40.37
C VAL A 18 -13.03 -14.92 38.95
N ALA A 19 -14.00 -14.12 38.51
CA ALA A 19 -14.30 -13.98 37.10
C ALA A 19 -13.02 -13.46 36.42
N ALA A 20 -12.31 -14.34 35.72
CA ALA A 20 -11.20 -13.94 34.88
C ALA A 20 -11.74 -12.91 33.88
N ALA A 21 -11.30 -11.65 34.01
CA ALA A 21 -11.58 -10.66 33.00
C ALA A 21 -11.08 -11.21 31.65
N PRO A 22 -11.87 -11.14 30.56
CA PRO A 22 -11.36 -11.55 29.25
C PRO A 22 -10.08 -10.77 28.96
N ASP A 23 -9.02 -11.50 28.60
CA ASP A 23 -7.68 -10.97 28.37
C ASP A 23 -7.74 -9.71 27.49
N ALA A 24 -7.43 -8.54 28.05
CA ALA A 24 -7.37 -7.28 27.31
C ALA A 24 -6.46 -7.40 26.06
N ALA A 25 -5.42 -8.26 26.13
CA ALA A 25 -4.56 -8.58 25.00
C ALA A 25 -5.26 -9.33 23.85
N ALA A 26 -6.23 -10.20 24.16
CA ALA A 26 -7.04 -10.90 23.17
C ALA A 26 -8.04 -9.95 22.49
N GLN A 27 -8.61 -9.00 23.26
CA GLN A 27 -9.46 -7.93 22.73
C GLN A 27 -8.68 -7.02 21.78
N THR A 28 -7.49 -6.54 22.17
CA THR A 28 -6.64 -5.73 21.29
C THR A 28 -6.22 -6.45 20.01
N ARG A 29 -5.88 -7.76 20.07
CA ARG A 29 -5.57 -8.53 18.85
C ARG A 29 -6.78 -8.69 17.93
N SER A 30 -7.97 -8.88 18.49
CA SER A 30 -9.21 -8.93 17.71
C SER A 30 -9.52 -7.59 17.04
N GLU A 31 -9.32 -6.48 17.74
CA GLU A 31 -9.48 -5.12 17.21
C GLU A 31 -8.46 -4.84 16.09
N MET A 32 -7.19 -5.21 16.28
CA MET A 32 -6.17 -5.06 15.25
C MET A 32 -6.43 -5.94 14.02
N ARG A 33 -7.02 -7.13 14.18
CA ARG A 33 -7.48 -7.93 13.03
C ARG A 33 -8.56 -7.23 12.22
N ARG A 34 -9.43 -6.43 12.84
CA ARG A 34 -10.44 -5.63 12.13
C ARG A 34 -9.82 -4.49 11.32
N THR A 35 -8.60 -4.08 11.67
CA THR A 35 -7.82 -3.11 10.88
C THR A 35 -7.00 -3.76 9.76
N ALA A 36 -7.04 -5.09 9.63
CA ALA A 36 -6.33 -5.76 8.55
C ALA A 36 -6.97 -5.44 7.19
N GLU A 37 -6.13 -5.13 6.22
CA GLU A 37 -6.53 -4.90 4.84
C GLU A 37 -5.96 -6.02 3.97
N GLY A 38 -6.80 -6.54 3.07
CA GLY A 38 -6.33 -7.35 1.94
C GLY A 38 -6.14 -6.44 0.74
N SER A 39 -4.97 -6.48 0.10
CA SER A 39 -4.75 -5.81 -1.18
C SER A 39 -4.28 -6.76 -2.26
N MET A 40 -4.58 -6.45 -3.51
CA MET A 40 -4.08 -7.16 -4.68
C MET A 40 -3.77 -6.15 -5.78
N VAL A 41 -2.64 -6.30 -6.44
CA VAL A 41 -2.32 -5.51 -7.64
C VAL A 41 -2.41 -6.41 -8.86
N LEU A 42 -3.20 -5.96 -9.83
CA LEU A 42 -3.36 -6.59 -11.13
C LEU A 42 -2.84 -5.64 -12.21
N THR A 43 -2.20 -6.18 -13.24
CA THR A 43 -1.66 -5.40 -14.35
C THR A 43 -2.33 -5.79 -15.66
N GLY A 44 -2.26 -4.91 -16.64
CA GLY A 44 -2.78 -5.20 -17.96
C GLY A 44 -2.59 -4.05 -18.91
N GLN A 45 -3.26 -4.15 -20.06
CA GLN A 45 -3.20 -3.17 -21.12
C GLN A 45 -4.60 -2.67 -21.49
N VAL A 46 -4.77 -1.35 -21.58
CA VAL A 46 -6.00 -0.68 -21.98
C VAL A 46 -5.80 -0.04 -23.34
N ASN A 47 -6.74 -0.28 -24.27
CA ASN A 47 -6.87 0.44 -25.53
C ASN A 47 -7.91 1.55 -25.36
N ILE A 48 -7.53 2.78 -25.68
CA ILE A 48 -8.32 3.99 -25.50
C ILE A 48 -8.69 4.53 -26.88
N GLY A 49 -9.99 4.75 -27.09
CA GLY A 49 -10.55 5.35 -28.29
C GLY A 49 -10.36 6.86 -28.35
N THR A 50 -10.73 7.46 -29.48
CA THR A 50 -10.52 8.90 -29.75
C THR A 50 -11.34 9.82 -28.85
N GLU A 51 -12.42 9.33 -28.21
CA GLU A 51 -13.23 10.10 -27.27
C GLU A 51 -12.95 9.69 -25.81
N GLY A 52 -11.85 8.96 -25.58
CA GLY A 52 -11.44 8.52 -24.24
C GLY A 52 -12.18 7.28 -23.72
N GLN A 53 -13.09 6.68 -24.48
CA GLN A 53 -13.70 5.40 -24.13
C GLN A 53 -12.70 4.24 -24.18
N VAL A 54 -12.89 3.25 -23.31
CA VAL A 54 -12.15 1.97 -23.43
C VAL A 54 -12.68 1.19 -24.63
N GLU A 55 -11.81 0.92 -25.60
CA GLU A 55 -12.10 0.05 -26.76
C GLU A 55 -11.66 -1.40 -26.51
N GLY A 56 -10.79 -1.65 -25.52
CA GLY A 56 -10.40 -3.00 -25.13
C GLY A 56 -9.53 -3.03 -23.88
N PHE A 57 -9.54 -4.18 -23.19
CA PHE A 57 -8.72 -4.43 -22.01
C PHE A 57 -8.20 -5.86 -22.04
N VAL A 58 -6.92 -6.04 -21.69
CA VAL A 58 -6.27 -7.34 -21.53
C VAL A 58 -5.64 -7.38 -20.15
N LEU A 59 -6.13 -8.27 -19.29
CA LEU A 59 -5.56 -8.53 -17.97
C LEU A 59 -4.35 -9.46 -18.12
N ASP A 60 -3.21 -9.06 -17.55
CA ASP A 60 -2.00 -9.89 -17.54
C ASP A 60 -2.22 -11.13 -16.67
N LYS A 61 -1.62 -12.26 -17.08
CA LYS A 61 -1.63 -13.54 -16.35
C LYS A 61 -3.02 -13.88 -15.79
N ARG A 62 -4.07 -13.67 -16.59
CA ARG A 62 -5.48 -13.86 -16.20
C ARG A 62 -5.72 -15.24 -15.57
N GLU A 63 -5.01 -16.25 -16.04
CA GLU A 63 -5.07 -17.63 -15.52
C GLU A 63 -4.66 -17.77 -14.05
N LYS A 64 -3.98 -16.77 -13.48
CA LYS A 64 -3.60 -16.72 -12.06
C LYS A 64 -4.58 -15.95 -11.20
N VAL A 65 -5.62 -15.36 -11.79
CA VAL A 65 -6.63 -14.55 -11.10
C VAL A 65 -7.94 -15.34 -11.00
N PRO A 66 -8.61 -15.40 -9.84
CA PRO A 66 -9.92 -16.03 -9.72
C PRO A 66 -10.91 -15.49 -10.76
N ALA A 67 -11.65 -16.38 -11.43
CA ALA A 67 -12.46 -16.03 -12.60
C ALA A 67 -13.51 -14.93 -12.32
N GLU A 68 -14.14 -14.98 -11.15
CA GLU A 68 -15.11 -13.95 -10.72
C GLU A 68 -14.45 -12.59 -10.58
N LEU A 69 -13.25 -12.55 -10.01
CA LEU A 69 -12.49 -11.32 -9.80
C LEU A 69 -11.98 -10.75 -11.13
N ALA A 70 -11.45 -11.59 -12.01
CA ALA A 70 -11.04 -11.17 -13.35
C ALA A 70 -12.23 -10.57 -14.13
N SER A 71 -13.40 -11.19 -14.02
CA SER A 71 -14.63 -10.70 -14.65
C SER A 71 -15.15 -9.39 -14.05
N PHE A 72 -15.01 -9.21 -12.73
CA PHE A 72 -15.30 -7.95 -12.06
C PHE A 72 -14.40 -6.82 -12.58
N VAL A 73 -13.09 -7.07 -12.69
CA VAL A 73 -12.14 -6.10 -13.22
C VAL A 73 -12.44 -5.78 -14.69
N ASP A 74 -12.70 -6.77 -15.53
CA ASP A 74 -13.03 -6.55 -16.95
C ASP A 74 -14.24 -5.61 -17.10
N ARG A 75 -15.33 -5.89 -16.38
CA ARG A 75 -16.54 -5.07 -16.42
C ARG A 75 -16.28 -3.66 -15.91
N SER A 76 -15.53 -3.53 -14.81
CA SER A 76 -15.21 -2.22 -14.22
C SER A 76 -14.39 -1.38 -15.20
N VAL A 77 -13.33 -1.94 -15.78
CA VAL A 77 -12.46 -1.24 -16.74
C VAL A 77 -13.22 -0.84 -18.00
N GLN A 78 -14.16 -1.65 -18.50
CA GLN A 78 -14.97 -1.30 -19.67
C GLN A 78 -15.82 -0.03 -19.48
N THR A 79 -16.16 0.33 -18.23
CA THR A 79 -16.92 1.55 -17.93
C THR A 79 -16.07 2.82 -17.90
N TRP A 80 -14.74 2.68 -17.88
CA TRP A 80 -13.84 3.81 -17.75
C TRP A 80 -13.90 4.77 -18.94
N ARG A 81 -13.68 6.04 -18.61
CA ARG A 81 -13.53 7.16 -19.54
C ARG A 81 -12.27 7.92 -19.18
N PHE A 82 -11.45 8.15 -20.18
CA PHE A 82 -10.23 8.94 -20.11
C PHE A 82 -10.46 10.32 -20.71
N GLU A 83 -9.63 11.28 -20.34
CA GLU A 83 -9.49 12.51 -21.10
C GLU A 83 -9.00 12.16 -22.52
N PRO A 84 -9.65 12.66 -23.59
CA PRO A 84 -9.23 12.38 -24.96
C PRO A 84 -7.77 12.74 -25.19
N ILE A 85 -7.01 11.79 -25.73
CA ILE A 85 -5.58 11.97 -25.98
C ILE A 85 -5.41 12.69 -27.31
N VAL A 86 -4.78 13.86 -27.27
CA VAL A 86 -4.57 14.71 -28.44
C VAL A 86 -3.10 14.67 -28.85
N ARG A 87 -2.84 14.43 -30.13
CA ARG A 87 -1.51 14.55 -30.75
C ARG A 87 -1.62 15.45 -31.97
N ASP A 88 -0.77 16.47 -32.05
CA ASP A 88 -0.79 17.46 -33.14
C ASP A 88 -2.18 18.10 -33.36
N GLY A 89 -2.89 18.38 -32.27
CA GLY A 89 -4.24 18.96 -32.29
C GLY A 89 -5.36 18.00 -32.70
N LYS A 90 -5.08 16.71 -32.92
CA LYS A 90 -6.09 15.71 -33.30
C LYS A 90 -6.26 14.64 -32.21
N PRO A 91 -7.50 14.28 -31.84
CA PRO A 91 -7.74 13.11 -30.98
C PRO A 91 -7.22 11.85 -31.65
N VAL A 92 -6.48 11.04 -30.90
CA VAL A 92 -5.88 9.78 -31.40
C VAL A 92 -6.27 8.62 -30.50
N ARG A 93 -6.30 7.41 -31.09
CA ARG A 93 -6.32 6.18 -30.30
C ARG A 93 -4.99 6.01 -29.58
N ALA A 94 -5.04 5.45 -28.38
CA ALA A 94 -3.86 5.16 -27.60
C ALA A 94 -3.94 3.80 -26.92
N ARG A 95 -2.78 3.37 -26.42
CA ARG A 95 -2.63 2.13 -25.66
C ARG A 95 -1.74 2.44 -24.47
N THR A 96 -2.16 2.01 -23.29
CA THR A 96 -1.39 2.23 -22.06
C THR A 96 -1.37 0.97 -21.20
N GLN A 97 -0.27 0.82 -20.45
CA GLN A 97 -0.22 -0.14 -19.35
C GLN A 97 -1.05 0.39 -18.19
N VAL A 98 -1.70 -0.51 -17.46
CA VAL A 98 -2.43 -0.20 -16.24
C VAL A 98 -1.97 -1.09 -15.11
N SER A 99 -1.83 -0.52 -13.91
CA SER A 99 -1.79 -1.26 -12.65
C SER A 99 -3.01 -0.88 -11.83
N ILE A 100 -3.75 -1.87 -11.35
CA ILE A 100 -5.04 -1.75 -10.68
C ILE A 100 -4.89 -2.34 -9.27
N ARG A 101 -5.24 -1.57 -8.25
CA ARG A 101 -5.25 -1.99 -6.86
C ARG A 101 -6.66 -2.33 -6.46
N LEU A 102 -6.82 -3.55 -6.00
CA LEU A 102 -8.02 -4.04 -5.35
C LEU A 102 -7.79 -4.05 -3.85
N VAL A 103 -8.80 -3.63 -3.09
CA VAL A 103 -8.82 -3.73 -1.64
C VAL A 103 -10.01 -4.58 -1.22
N ALA A 104 -9.79 -5.51 -0.31
CA ALA A 104 -10.83 -6.23 0.39
C ALA A 104 -10.95 -5.65 1.81
N ASN A 105 -12.11 -5.06 2.09
CA ASN A 105 -12.48 -4.63 3.44
C ASN A 105 -13.46 -5.65 4.04
N ILE A 106 -13.22 -6.05 5.29
CA ILE A 106 -14.16 -6.89 6.03
C ILE A 106 -15.37 -6.03 6.39
N GLY A 107 -16.49 -6.23 5.70
CA GLY A 107 -17.74 -5.52 5.99
C GLY A 107 -18.31 -5.87 7.38
N PRO A 108 -19.17 -5.01 7.97
CA PRO A 108 -19.79 -5.26 9.27
C PRO A 108 -20.60 -6.57 9.34
N ASP A 109 -21.07 -7.07 8.19
CA ASP A 109 -21.82 -8.32 8.06
C ASP A 109 -20.93 -9.55 7.80
N GLY A 110 -19.60 -9.38 7.82
CA GLY A 110 -18.63 -10.44 7.49
C GLY A 110 -18.57 -10.81 6.00
N LYS A 111 -19.16 -9.98 5.12
CA LYS A 111 -19.03 -10.11 3.66
C LYS A 111 -17.87 -9.24 3.19
N ASP A 112 -16.92 -9.85 2.50
CA ASP A 112 -15.76 -9.16 1.93
C ASP A 112 -16.22 -8.28 0.76
N MET A 113 -16.09 -6.96 0.90
CA MET A 113 -16.33 -6.04 -0.21
C MET A 113 -15.00 -5.78 -0.91
N VAL A 114 -14.91 -6.19 -2.17
CA VAL A 114 -13.75 -5.92 -3.02
C VAL A 114 -14.01 -4.66 -3.84
N THR A 115 -13.19 -3.64 -3.62
CA THR A 115 -13.27 -2.37 -4.35
C THR A 115 -12.05 -2.19 -5.23
N LEU A 116 -12.26 -1.56 -6.39
CA LEU A 116 -11.16 -1.01 -7.17
C LEU A 116 -10.78 0.33 -6.56
N ASP A 117 -9.68 0.33 -5.83
CA ASP A 117 -9.29 1.42 -4.95
C ASP A 117 -8.39 2.44 -5.66
N ALA A 118 -7.42 1.95 -6.44
CA ALA A 118 -6.50 2.81 -7.18
C ALA A 118 -6.17 2.23 -8.56
N ALA A 119 -5.85 3.11 -9.51
CA ALA A 119 -5.35 2.75 -10.82
C ALA A 119 -4.27 3.73 -11.27
N THR A 120 -3.16 3.22 -11.78
CA THR A 120 -2.08 4.01 -12.37
C THR A 120 -1.87 3.58 -13.81
N PHE A 121 -1.58 4.56 -14.67
CA PHE A 121 -1.39 4.35 -16.10
C PHE A 121 0.04 4.69 -16.51
N GLY A 122 0.57 3.92 -17.45
CA GLY A 122 1.97 3.95 -17.82
C GLY A 122 2.80 2.91 -17.05
N GLY A 123 4.07 2.80 -17.41
CA GLY A 123 5.02 1.91 -16.74
C GLY A 123 6.28 2.68 -16.34
N TYR A 124 6.99 2.16 -15.34
CA TYR A 124 8.32 2.66 -15.03
C TYR A 124 9.28 2.31 -16.18
N ASP A 125 9.90 3.33 -16.76
CA ASP A 125 10.93 3.19 -17.78
C ASP A 125 12.24 3.77 -17.24
N ALA A 126 13.23 2.89 -16.97
CA ALA A 126 14.53 3.29 -16.46
C ALA A 126 15.35 4.16 -17.45
N THR A 127 14.93 4.20 -18.73
CA THR A 127 15.54 5.01 -19.79
C THR A 127 14.78 6.31 -20.06
N SER A 128 13.68 6.56 -19.36
CA SER A 128 12.93 7.81 -19.45
C SER A 128 13.83 9.02 -19.20
N THR A 129 13.60 10.06 -20.01
CA THR A 129 14.29 11.35 -19.91
C THR A 129 13.37 12.45 -19.37
N ASP A 130 12.07 12.20 -19.29
CA ASP A 130 11.03 13.09 -18.80
C ASP A 130 10.59 12.76 -17.35
N GLN A 131 11.12 11.68 -16.77
CA GLN A 131 10.84 11.25 -15.40
C GLN A 131 12.11 11.06 -14.57
N VAL A 132 11.93 11.05 -13.25
CA VAL A 132 13.00 10.67 -12.33
C VAL A 132 13.24 9.17 -12.43
N THR A 133 14.48 8.76 -12.73
CA THR A 133 14.88 7.36 -12.81
C THR A 133 15.97 7.03 -11.80
N SER A 134 16.07 5.75 -11.39
CA SER A 134 17.09 5.32 -10.43
C SER A 134 18.49 5.28 -11.06
N ILE A 135 19.51 5.64 -10.26
CA ILE A 135 20.93 5.38 -10.59
C ILE A 135 21.52 4.39 -9.58
N LYS A 136 21.36 4.68 -8.29
CA LYS A 136 21.89 3.86 -7.21
C LYS A 136 20.89 3.80 -6.07
N MET A 137 20.33 2.62 -5.83
CA MET A 137 19.35 2.37 -4.78
C MET A 137 19.67 1.07 -4.04
N ALA A 138 20.81 1.05 -3.33
CA ALA A 138 21.16 -0.11 -2.51
C ALA A 138 20.05 -0.33 -1.45
N PRO A 139 19.49 -1.55 -1.34
CA PRO A 139 18.40 -1.80 -0.42
C PRO A 139 18.85 -1.62 1.04
N PRO A 140 17.94 -1.21 1.93
CA PRO A 140 18.24 -1.12 3.35
C PRO A 140 18.60 -2.51 3.92
N ARG A 141 19.49 -2.53 4.91
CA ARG A 141 19.77 -3.75 5.67
C ARG A 141 18.56 -4.11 6.51
N PHE A 142 18.31 -5.39 6.74
CA PHE A 142 17.22 -5.80 7.64
C PHE A 142 17.54 -5.35 9.07
N PRO A 143 16.66 -4.60 9.77
CA PRO A 143 16.94 -4.18 11.15
C PRO A 143 17.00 -5.38 12.10
N SER A 144 18.08 -5.52 12.88
CA SER A 144 18.24 -6.65 13.82
C SER A 144 17.10 -6.74 14.84
N VAL A 145 16.56 -5.60 15.29
CA VAL A 145 15.40 -5.56 16.19
C VAL A 145 14.17 -6.20 15.54
N ALA A 146 13.88 -5.83 14.29
CA ALA A 146 12.77 -6.41 13.55
C ALA A 146 13.00 -7.90 13.26
N LEU A 147 14.23 -8.30 12.95
CA LEU A 147 14.61 -9.70 12.71
C LEU A 147 14.32 -10.57 13.94
N ASN A 148 14.77 -10.13 15.12
CA ASN A 148 14.56 -10.82 16.39
C ASN A 148 13.07 -10.88 16.80
N MET A 149 12.28 -9.91 16.33
CA MET A 149 10.84 -9.85 16.56
C MET A 149 10.03 -10.58 15.49
N GLY A 150 10.67 -11.27 14.53
CA GLY A 150 9.96 -11.92 13.43
C GLY A 150 9.13 -10.93 12.60
N GLY A 151 9.57 -9.67 12.50
CA GLY A 151 8.84 -8.59 11.84
C GLY A 151 8.89 -8.70 10.32
N SER A 152 7.79 -8.37 9.66
CA SER A 152 7.72 -8.22 8.20
C SER A 152 6.81 -7.06 7.84
N GLY A 153 7.12 -6.36 6.76
CA GLY A 153 6.31 -5.24 6.32
C GLY A 153 6.89 -4.49 5.12
N ASP A 154 6.07 -3.59 4.58
CA ASP A 154 6.42 -2.68 3.50
C ASP A 154 6.53 -1.26 4.07
N VAL A 155 7.58 -0.53 3.69
CA VAL A 155 7.77 0.90 3.98
C VAL A 155 7.59 1.69 2.69
N MET A 156 6.67 2.63 2.70
CA MET A 156 6.46 3.57 1.61
C MET A 156 7.24 4.84 1.92
N LEU A 157 8.31 5.09 1.16
CA LEU A 157 9.10 6.31 1.30
C LEU A 157 8.61 7.38 0.33
N ILE A 158 8.67 8.63 0.75
CA ILE A 158 8.62 9.80 -0.15
C ILE A 158 9.98 10.47 -0.09
N VAL A 159 10.65 10.51 -1.23
CA VAL A 159 12.01 11.02 -1.37
C VAL A 159 11.95 12.31 -2.18
N LYS A 160 12.50 13.39 -1.62
CA LYS A 160 12.70 14.66 -2.32
C LYS A 160 14.02 14.60 -3.08
N VAL A 161 13.94 14.53 -4.39
CA VAL A 161 15.10 14.44 -5.30
C VAL A 161 15.42 15.82 -5.84
N GLY A 162 16.65 16.29 -5.61
CA GLY A 162 17.14 17.56 -6.13
C GLY A 162 17.53 17.48 -7.61
N ARG A 163 17.75 18.65 -8.21
CA ARG A 163 18.16 18.79 -9.62
C ARG A 163 19.47 18.08 -9.96
N ASP A 164 20.34 17.90 -8.98
CA ASP A 164 21.59 17.14 -9.07
C ASP A 164 21.41 15.61 -8.94
N GLY A 165 20.16 15.15 -8.78
CA GLY A 165 19.83 13.74 -8.59
C GLY A 165 20.12 13.22 -7.18
N LYS A 166 20.47 14.08 -6.22
CA LYS A 166 20.68 13.70 -4.82
C LYS A 166 19.40 13.81 -4.01
N VAL A 167 19.33 13.01 -2.95
CA VAL A 167 18.23 13.09 -1.98
C VAL A 167 18.43 14.32 -1.11
N MET A 168 17.49 15.26 -1.20
CA MET A 168 17.44 16.45 -0.36
C MET A 168 16.77 16.16 0.99
N ASP A 169 15.72 15.35 0.97
CA ASP A 169 14.93 14.99 2.14
C ASP A 169 14.18 13.66 1.89
N VAL A 170 13.75 12.98 2.95
CA VAL A 170 12.98 11.74 2.85
C VAL A 170 12.13 11.53 4.11
N ILE A 171 10.89 11.06 3.91
CA ILE A 171 10.05 10.55 4.98
C ILE A 171 9.63 9.11 4.70
N ALA A 172 9.33 8.37 5.76
CA ALA A 172 8.44 7.21 5.67
C ALA A 172 7.00 7.70 5.71
N GLU A 173 6.32 7.66 4.56
CA GLU A 173 4.90 8.04 4.43
C GLU A 173 4.00 7.04 5.17
N GLN A 174 4.29 5.74 5.08
CA GLN A 174 3.53 4.72 5.79
C GLN A 174 4.38 3.46 5.99
N VAL A 175 4.13 2.75 7.09
CA VAL A 175 4.70 1.41 7.32
C VAL A 175 3.59 0.41 7.57
N ASN A 176 3.43 -0.51 6.63
CA ASN A 176 2.41 -1.55 6.65
C ASN A 176 3.03 -2.86 7.12
N LEU A 177 2.47 -3.46 8.17
CA LEU A 177 3.03 -4.65 8.80
C LEU A 177 2.30 -5.90 8.32
N ARG A 178 3.04 -6.94 7.95
CA ARG A 178 2.49 -8.27 7.62
C ARG A 178 2.41 -9.20 8.82
N VAL A 179 2.64 -8.66 10.01
CA VAL A 179 2.62 -9.39 11.27
C VAL A 179 1.67 -8.74 12.26
N LEU A 180 0.93 -9.57 12.98
CA LEU A 180 0.02 -9.12 14.03
C LEU A 180 0.74 -9.14 15.39
N GLY A 181 0.55 -8.08 16.17
CA GLY A 181 1.08 -7.96 17.53
C GLY A 181 0.18 -7.07 18.38
N ASP A 182 0.61 -6.79 19.61
CA ASP A 182 0.07 -5.64 20.35
C ASP A 182 0.58 -4.32 19.76
N ALA A 183 -0.07 -3.22 20.12
CA ALA A 183 0.26 -1.89 19.61
C ALA A 183 1.72 -1.48 19.84
N ARG A 184 2.30 -1.81 21.00
CA ARG A 184 3.70 -1.44 21.32
C ARG A 184 4.70 -2.20 20.47
N ARG A 185 4.48 -3.50 20.28
CA ARG A 185 5.30 -4.34 19.40
C ARG A 185 5.26 -3.82 17.98
N MET A 186 4.06 -3.50 17.49
CA MET A 186 3.87 -3.03 16.13
C MET A 186 4.50 -1.66 15.92
N GLU A 187 4.37 -0.74 16.88
CA GLU A 187 5.03 0.56 16.78
C GLU A 187 6.55 0.44 16.70
N ARG A 188 7.17 -0.38 17.56
CA ARG A 188 8.62 -0.64 17.49
C ARG A 188 9.06 -1.22 16.14
N LEU A 189 8.25 -2.08 15.52
CA LEU A 189 8.54 -2.61 14.18
C LEU A 189 8.47 -1.50 13.13
N ARG A 190 7.43 -0.64 13.19
CA ARG A 190 7.28 0.49 12.26
C ARG A 190 8.45 1.46 12.38
N GLU A 191 8.83 1.85 13.58
CA GLU A 191 9.98 2.70 13.85
C GLU A 191 11.28 2.10 13.30
N ALA A 192 11.53 0.81 13.54
CA ALA A 192 12.74 0.13 13.09
C ALA A 192 12.83 0.07 11.55
N PHE A 193 11.73 -0.28 10.88
CA PHE A 193 11.68 -0.32 9.42
C PHE A 193 11.77 1.08 8.80
N ALA A 194 11.03 2.05 9.33
CA ALA A 194 11.07 3.44 8.86
C ALA A 194 12.48 4.01 8.96
N LYS A 195 13.11 3.91 10.14
CA LYS A 195 14.47 4.40 10.37
C LYS A 195 15.45 3.80 9.36
N GLN A 196 15.42 2.48 9.21
CA GLN A 196 16.39 1.77 8.39
C GLN A 196 16.22 2.07 6.89
N SER A 197 14.99 2.30 6.44
CA SER A 197 14.66 2.72 5.08
C SER A 197 15.07 4.17 4.81
N VAL A 198 14.76 5.10 5.71
CA VAL A 198 15.16 6.51 5.63
C VAL A 198 16.68 6.65 5.60
N ASP A 199 17.39 5.97 6.51
CA ASP A 199 18.84 5.97 6.58
C ASP A 199 19.48 5.45 5.27
N ALA A 200 18.85 4.47 4.60
CA ALA A 200 19.31 3.98 3.31
C ALA A 200 19.03 4.98 2.17
N ALA A 201 17.84 5.57 2.16
CA ALA A 201 17.39 6.48 1.12
C ALA A 201 18.27 7.72 0.99
N HIS A 202 18.79 8.26 2.10
CA HIS A 202 19.75 9.39 2.05
C HIS A 202 21.02 9.10 1.22
N ARG A 203 21.37 7.83 0.99
CA ARG A 203 22.54 7.43 0.18
C ARG A 203 22.17 7.09 -1.27
N TRP A 204 20.90 7.17 -1.64
CA TRP A 204 20.46 6.91 -3.00
C TRP A 204 20.78 8.07 -3.93
N SER A 205 20.79 7.78 -5.22
CA SER A 205 20.90 8.78 -6.27
C SER A 205 20.05 8.42 -7.46
N PHE A 206 19.59 9.46 -8.12
CA PHE A 206 18.61 9.42 -9.21
C PHE A 206 19.11 10.23 -10.39
N ARG A 207 18.50 10.02 -11.54
CA ARG A 207 18.62 10.88 -12.70
C ARG A 207 17.38 11.78 -12.72
N ALA A 208 17.62 13.08 -12.71
CA ALA A 208 16.58 14.09 -12.89
C ALA A 208 16.04 14.09 -14.34
N PRO A 209 14.76 14.46 -14.55
CA PRO A 209 14.24 14.76 -15.87
C PRO A 209 15.10 15.79 -16.61
N SER A 210 15.34 15.54 -17.89
CA SER A 210 16.06 16.42 -18.82
C SER A 210 15.18 16.89 -19.97
N THR A 211 14.02 16.26 -20.17
CA THR A 211 13.00 16.59 -21.15
C THR A 211 11.63 16.67 -20.48
N GLY A 212 10.59 17.05 -21.22
CA GLY A 212 9.23 17.18 -20.69
C GLY A 212 9.02 18.39 -19.78
N ASP A 213 7.79 18.52 -19.27
CA ASP A 213 7.33 19.69 -18.51
C ASP A 213 7.98 19.78 -17.12
N GLU A 214 8.51 18.66 -16.63
CA GLU A 214 9.06 18.52 -15.28
C GLU A 214 10.54 18.91 -15.18
N LYS A 215 11.25 19.10 -16.30
CA LYS A 215 12.72 19.24 -16.35
C LYS A 215 13.31 20.43 -15.59
N ASP A 216 12.53 21.50 -15.44
CA ASP A 216 13.00 22.75 -14.84
C ASP A 216 12.58 22.90 -13.37
N LYS A 217 11.93 21.89 -12.77
CA LYS A 217 11.56 21.93 -11.36
C LYS A 217 12.80 21.94 -10.44
N PRO A 218 12.72 22.62 -9.29
CA PRO A 218 13.83 22.67 -8.34
C PRO A 218 14.07 21.34 -7.63
N PHE A 219 13.02 20.52 -7.52
CA PHE A 219 13.05 19.17 -6.98
C PHE A 219 11.85 18.37 -7.52
N TRP A 220 11.91 17.06 -7.32
CA TRP A 220 10.79 16.15 -7.58
C TRP A 220 10.55 15.27 -6.37
N SER A 221 9.29 14.92 -6.14
CA SER A 221 8.91 13.95 -5.13
C SER A 221 8.75 12.58 -5.79
N VAL A 222 9.44 11.58 -5.26
CA VAL A 222 9.31 10.20 -5.71
C VAL A 222 8.91 9.29 -4.57
N ARG A 223 7.94 8.42 -4.82
CA ARG A 223 7.53 7.36 -3.92
C ARG A 223 8.32 6.09 -4.24
N VAL A 224 8.91 5.49 -3.20
CA VAL A 224 9.71 4.28 -3.31
C VAL A 224 9.24 3.25 -2.29
N PRO A 225 8.73 2.09 -2.74
CA PRO A 225 8.41 0.98 -1.84
C PRO A 225 9.67 0.21 -1.44
N VAL A 226 9.78 -0.09 -0.15
CA VAL A 226 10.80 -0.98 0.41
C VAL A 226 10.11 -2.15 1.11
N SER A 227 10.49 -3.38 0.80
CA SER A 227 9.93 -4.57 1.45
C SER A 227 10.94 -5.21 2.40
N PHE A 228 10.50 -5.56 3.61
CA PHE A 228 11.22 -6.40 4.56
C PHE A 228 10.51 -7.75 4.69
N ASP A 229 11.12 -8.79 4.14
CA ASP A 229 10.60 -10.16 4.12
C ASP A 229 11.61 -11.17 4.64
N PHE A 230 11.10 -12.28 5.15
CA PHE A 230 11.90 -13.47 5.44
C PHE A 230 11.90 -14.39 4.21
N GLY A 231 13.06 -14.56 3.58
CA GLY A 231 13.24 -15.42 2.40
C GLY A 231 12.79 -14.77 1.08
N GLU A 232 12.84 -15.54 -0.01
CA GLU A 232 12.27 -15.15 -1.30
C GLU A 232 10.74 -15.27 -1.26
N VAL A 233 10.07 -14.27 -0.70
CA VAL A 233 8.61 -14.17 -0.83
C VAL A 233 8.32 -13.60 -2.22
N THR A 234 8.24 -14.47 -3.23
CA THR A 234 7.59 -14.10 -4.49
C THR A 234 6.10 -13.96 -4.20
N ARG A 235 5.65 -12.73 -3.93
CA ARG A 235 4.23 -12.37 -3.90
C ARG A 235 3.63 -12.81 -5.25
N GLY A 236 2.85 -13.88 -5.24
CA GLY A 236 2.29 -14.45 -6.46
C GLY A 236 1.35 -13.44 -7.12
N TYR A 237 1.54 -13.18 -8.41
CA TYR A 237 0.57 -12.39 -9.17
C TYR A 237 -0.84 -13.00 -9.02
N GLY A 238 -1.84 -12.16 -8.76
CA GLY A 238 -3.22 -12.59 -8.50
C GLY A 238 -3.51 -13.08 -7.08
N GLN A 239 -2.56 -12.95 -6.14
CA GLN A 239 -2.75 -13.32 -4.73
C GLN A 239 -3.00 -12.10 -3.83
N TRP A 240 -3.85 -12.29 -2.82
CA TRP A 240 -4.08 -11.29 -1.78
C TRP A 240 -2.86 -11.14 -0.86
N ASN A 241 -2.45 -9.90 -0.63
CA ASN A 241 -1.48 -9.52 0.37
C ASN A 241 -2.22 -8.89 1.56
N VAL A 242 -2.19 -9.57 2.70
CA VAL A 242 -2.84 -9.11 3.93
C VAL A 242 -1.82 -8.39 4.81
N TYR A 243 -2.16 -7.19 5.27
CA TYR A 243 -1.31 -6.40 6.16
C TYR A 243 -2.16 -5.57 7.14
N ILE A 244 -1.49 -5.02 8.15
CA ILE A 244 -2.05 -4.01 9.05
C ILE A 244 -1.45 -2.66 8.65
N PRO A 245 -2.26 -1.71 8.15
CA PRO A 245 -1.77 -0.40 7.75
C PRO A 245 -1.17 0.35 8.93
N GLY A 246 -0.15 1.16 8.65
CA GLY A 246 0.37 2.14 9.61
C GLY A 246 -0.36 3.47 9.51
N PRO A 247 -0.21 4.37 10.50
CA PRO A 247 -0.60 5.76 10.33
C PRO A 247 0.17 6.36 9.15
N ARG A 248 -0.45 7.31 8.46
CA ARG A 248 0.16 7.95 7.30
C ARG A 248 0.71 9.32 7.66
N ALA A 249 2.00 9.53 7.38
CA ALA A 249 2.69 10.79 7.52
C ALA A 249 2.67 11.58 6.21
N HIS A 250 2.64 12.91 6.33
CA HIS A 250 2.67 13.83 5.21
C HIS A 250 4.08 14.37 4.98
N ALA A 251 4.53 14.42 3.73
CA ALA A 251 5.79 15.04 3.36
C ALA A 251 5.65 16.57 3.36
N PRO A 252 6.33 17.32 4.25
CA PRO A 252 6.06 18.75 4.45
C PRO A 252 6.37 19.63 3.21
N TRP A 253 7.09 19.10 2.22
CA TRP A 253 7.40 19.79 0.97
C TRP A 253 6.41 19.49 -0.17
N ARG A 254 5.34 18.73 0.11
CA ARG A 254 4.31 18.37 -0.87
C ARG A 254 2.98 19.02 -0.51
N GLU A 255 2.18 19.28 -1.53
CA GLU A 255 0.75 19.55 -1.38
C GLU A 255 0.01 18.29 -1.80
N VAL A 256 -0.67 17.62 -0.87
CA VAL A 256 -1.45 16.41 -1.20
C VAL A 256 -2.80 16.83 -1.79
N GLY A 257 -3.01 16.47 -3.06
CA GLY A 257 -4.29 16.65 -3.73
C GLY A 257 -5.32 15.57 -3.34
N PRO A 258 -6.63 15.83 -3.54
CA PRO A 258 -7.67 14.79 -3.42
C PRO A 258 -7.39 13.63 -4.38
N GLY A 259 -7.43 12.38 -3.89
CA GLY A 259 -7.29 11.17 -4.71
C GLY A 259 -5.89 10.55 -4.78
N GLU A 260 -4.85 11.19 -4.23
CA GLU A 260 -3.48 10.63 -4.21
C GLU A 260 -3.26 9.61 -3.06
N GLN A 261 -4.33 9.26 -2.35
CA GLN A 261 -4.25 8.62 -1.04
C GLN A 261 -3.96 7.11 -1.06
N ASP A 262 -3.86 6.41 -2.20
CA ASP A 262 -3.46 4.99 -2.12
C ASP A 262 -2.76 4.41 -3.36
N VAL A 263 -2.01 5.26 -4.07
CA VAL A 263 -1.12 4.80 -5.15
C VAL A 263 0.08 3.99 -4.64
N ALA A 264 0.37 4.02 -3.33
CA ALA A 264 1.52 3.33 -2.75
C ALA A 264 1.43 1.81 -2.88
N GLY A 265 0.23 1.24 -2.73
CA GLY A 265 0.00 -0.19 -2.86
C GLY A 265 0.15 -0.72 -4.29
N LEU A 266 0.24 0.14 -5.32
CA LEU A 266 0.46 -0.23 -6.73
C LEU A 266 1.94 -0.40 -7.09
N LEU A 267 2.84 0.04 -6.21
CA LEU A 267 4.24 0.23 -6.57
C LEU A 267 5.04 -1.07 -6.43
N ALA A 268 5.77 -1.44 -7.48
CA ALA A 268 6.66 -2.57 -7.43
C ALA A 268 7.89 -2.26 -6.58
N VAL A 269 8.33 -3.23 -5.77
CA VAL A 269 9.55 -3.12 -4.97
C VAL A 269 10.73 -2.79 -5.87
N GLY A 270 11.50 -1.76 -5.48
CA GLY A 270 12.67 -1.30 -6.24
C GLY A 270 12.37 -0.35 -7.41
N GLY A 271 11.09 -0.04 -7.67
CA GLY A 271 10.70 1.00 -8.61
C GLY A 271 10.80 2.42 -8.02
N VAL A 272 10.79 3.42 -8.91
CA VAL A 272 10.76 4.85 -8.56
C VAL A 272 9.55 5.47 -9.26
N TYR A 273 8.70 6.15 -8.49
CA TYR A 273 7.43 6.64 -9.01
C TYR A 273 7.24 8.10 -8.61
N MET A 274 7.18 9.01 -9.59
CA MET A 274 6.90 10.41 -9.31
C MET A 274 5.50 10.56 -8.71
N THR A 275 5.37 11.39 -7.69
CA THR A 275 4.10 11.50 -6.95
C THR A 275 3.23 12.65 -7.41
N ASP A 276 3.84 13.67 -7.99
CA ASP A 276 3.18 14.92 -8.40
C ASP A 276 2.90 14.94 -9.91
N VAL A 277 3.08 13.81 -10.60
CA VAL A 277 2.99 13.70 -12.05
C VAL A 277 2.22 12.46 -12.45
N SER A 278 1.16 12.63 -13.24
CA SER A 278 0.49 11.52 -13.93
C SER A 278 0.96 11.51 -15.37
N ASN A 279 1.94 10.65 -15.68
CA ASN A 279 2.52 10.53 -17.03
C ASN A 279 1.70 9.62 -17.97
N GLY A 280 0.56 9.12 -17.48
CA GLY A 280 -0.36 8.28 -18.24
C GLY A 280 -1.66 9.02 -18.58
N PRO A 281 -2.51 8.43 -19.43
CA PRO A 281 -3.83 8.96 -19.72
C PRO A 281 -4.61 9.28 -18.44
N ARG A 282 -5.19 10.48 -18.37
CA ARG A 282 -5.99 10.90 -17.22
C ARG A 282 -7.33 10.17 -17.23
N LEU A 283 -7.61 9.41 -16.19
CA LEU A 283 -8.92 8.80 -15.98
C LEU A 283 -9.91 9.84 -15.44
N LEU A 284 -11.07 9.95 -16.06
CA LEU A 284 -12.18 10.82 -15.64
C LEU A 284 -13.22 10.07 -14.79
N THR A 285 -13.38 8.76 -15.04
CA THR A 285 -14.28 7.92 -14.24
C THR A 285 -13.72 7.77 -12.82
N PRO A 286 -14.50 8.10 -11.77
CA PRO A 286 -14.13 7.77 -10.40
C PRO A 286 -13.97 6.26 -10.23
N LEU A 287 -12.96 5.85 -9.47
CA LEU A 287 -12.77 4.45 -9.12
C LEU A 287 -13.78 4.04 -8.03
N GLY A 288 -14.10 2.74 -8.01
CA GLY A 288 -15.09 2.16 -7.11
C GLY A 288 -15.55 0.80 -7.62
N GLY A 289 -16.55 0.24 -6.96
CA GLY A 289 -17.14 -1.07 -7.25
C GLY A 289 -18.07 -1.47 -6.12
#